data_AF-A0A820F5I4-F1
#
_entry.id   AF-A0A820F5I4-F1
#
_cell.length_a   1.000
_cell.length_b   1.000
_cell.length_c   1.000
_cell.angle_alpha   90.00
_cell.angle_beta   90.00
_cell.angle_gamma   90.00
#
_symmetry.space_group_name_H-M   'P 1'
#
loop_
_entity.id
_entity.type
_entity.pdbx_description
1 polymer ?
#
loop_
_entity_poly.entity_id
_entity_poly.type
_entity_poly.pdbx_seq_one_letter_code
_entity_poly.pdbx_strand_id
1 'polypeptide(L)'
;MFLWHSFFTDLVYNYATNYYGLFRDHPEAANNLINSSYFKSVVLLDSILIQFTQDANENKLLSKRIISEIKGHHLQLIRYYLLDELISKYGFEGFYIYDMDSIIQKFY
;
A
#
# COMPACT_ATOMS: atom_id res chain seq x y z
N MET A 1 32.65 17.93 44.60
CA MET A 1 32.21 16.82 43.74
C MET A 1 31.13 17.37 42.82
N PHE A 2 31.50 17.74 41.58
CA PHE A 2 30.56 18.32 40.62
C PHE A 2 29.88 17.19 39.85
N LEU A 3 28.56 17.03 40.05
CA LEU A 3 27.71 16.14 39.26
C LEU A 3 27.45 16.80 37.89
N TRP A 4 28.23 16.41 36.89
CA TRP A 4 27.91 16.71 35.49
C TRP A 4 26.64 15.95 35.11
N HIS A 5 25.52 16.67 34.99
CA HIS A 5 24.31 16.14 34.36
C HIS A 5 24.45 16.36 32.85
N SER A 6 24.94 15.35 32.14
CA SER A 6 24.95 15.36 30.68
C SER A 6 23.54 15.04 30.16
N PHE A 7 22.91 16.00 29.47
CA PHE A 7 21.66 15.79 28.76
C PHE A 7 21.97 15.29 27.34
N PHE A 8 21.52 14.09 27.01
CA PHE A 8 21.54 13.55 25.65
C PHE A 8 20.11 13.55 25.08
N THR A 9 20.00 13.69 23.77
CA THR A 9 18.73 13.60 23.04
C THR A 9 18.94 12.81 21.77
N ASP A 10 17.97 11.96 21.47
CA ASP A 10 17.96 11.18 20.24
C ASP A 10 17.56 12.07 19.07
N LEU A 11 18.31 11.95 17.98
CA LEU A 11 18.00 12.60 16.73
C LEU A 11 17.41 11.56 15.78
N VAL A 12 16.23 11.86 15.24
CA VAL A 12 15.53 11.00 14.27
C VAL A 12 15.58 11.68 12.92
N TYR A 13 16.37 11.12 12.01
CA TYR A 13 16.52 11.63 10.64
C TYR A 13 15.67 10.88 9.60
N ASN A 14 15.20 9.68 9.94
CA ASN A 14 14.65 8.74 8.95
C ASN A 14 13.15 8.92 8.69
N TYR A 15 12.41 9.46 9.65
CA TYR A 15 10.96 9.63 9.53
C TYR A 15 10.49 10.85 10.32
N ALA A 16 9.35 11.38 9.92
CA ALA A 16 8.58 12.34 10.69
C ALA A 16 7.15 11.80 10.88
N THR A 17 6.36 12.44 11.73
CA THR A 17 4.99 12.01 11.99
C THR A 17 4.07 12.30 10.81
N ASN A 18 3.09 11.44 10.58
CA ASN A 18 2.17 11.56 9.42
C ASN A 18 1.26 12.80 9.48
N TYR A 19 1.15 13.44 10.65
CA TYR A 19 0.34 14.65 10.86
C TYR A 19 1.17 15.94 10.79
N TYR A 20 2.44 15.84 10.40
CA TYR A 20 3.33 16.99 10.36
C TYR A 20 2.93 17.91 9.19
N GLY A 21 2.67 19.19 9.50
CA GLY A 21 2.23 20.19 8.53
C GLY A 21 3.18 20.34 7.34
N LEU A 22 4.46 20.04 7.54
CA LEU A 22 5.48 20.06 6.48
C LEU A 22 5.10 19.21 5.27
N PHE A 23 4.53 18.02 5.43
CA PHE A 23 4.20 17.17 4.27
C PHE A 23 3.01 17.70 3.47
N ARG A 24 2.19 18.59 4.05
CA ARG A 24 1.13 19.29 3.34
C ARG A 24 1.69 20.39 2.44
N ASP A 25 2.66 21.13 2.96
CA ASP A 25 3.26 22.27 2.26
C ASP A 25 4.43 21.86 1.34
N HIS A 26 5.13 20.79 1.72
CA HIS A 26 6.30 20.21 1.06
C HIS A 26 6.16 18.69 0.89
N PRO A 27 5.22 18.22 0.05
CA PRO A 27 5.00 16.80 -0.20
C PRO A 27 6.21 16.11 -0.86
N GLU A 28 7.11 16.86 -1.49
CA GLU A 28 8.37 16.38 -2.06
C GLU A 28 9.37 15.89 -1.01
N ALA A 29 9.21 16.30 0.26
CA ALA A 29 10.07 15.87 1.36
C ALA A 29 9.81 14.42 1.81
N ALA A 30 8.76 13.78 1.27
CA ALA A 30 8.45 12.37 1.45
C ALA A 30 8.44 11.64 0.10
N ASN A 31 8.47 10.31 0.13
CA ASN A 31 8.31 9.50 -1.08
C ASN A 31 6.85 9.55 -1.56
N ASN A 32 6.66 9.93 -2.82
CA ASN A 32 5.35 10.02 -3.47
C ASN A 32 5.43 9.56 -4.93
N LEU A 33 4.29 9.52 -5.64
CA LEU A 33 4.24 9.02 -7.02
C LEU A 33 4.97 9.90 -8.05
N ILE A 34 5.28 11.15 -7.69
CA ILE A 34 5.99 12.11 -8.55
C ILE A 34 7.49 11.90 -8.41
N ASN A 35 8.03 11.94 -7.19
CA ASN A 35 9.48 11.79 -6.96
C ASN A 35 9.95 10.32 -6.93
N SER A 36 9.03 9.38 -6.72
CA SER A 36 9.31 7.96 -6.55
C SER A 36 8.30 7.12 -7.34
N SER A 37 8.35 7.25 -8.66
CA SER A 37 7.39 6.64 -9.59
C SER A 37 7.32 5.10 -9.55
N TYR A 38 8.36 4.45 -9.02
CA TYR A 38 8.38 3.00 -8.80
C TYR A 38 7.39 2.53 -7.70
N PHE A 39 6.88 3.44 -6.87
CA PHE A 39 5.85 3.10 -5.87
C PHE A 39 4.44 2.94 -6.43
N LYS A 40 4.21 3.21 -7.73
CA LYS A 40 2.86 3.15 -8.32
C LYS A 40 2.14 1.83 -8.04
N SER A 41 2.81 0.69 -8.22
CA SER A 41 2.20 -0.62 -7.96
C SER A 41 1.91 -0.82 -6.47
N VAL A 42 2.82 -0.39 -5.59
CA VAL A 42 2.67 -0.54 -4.14
C VAL A 42 1.53 0.33 -3.61
N VAL A 43 1.44 1.58 -4.04
CA VAL A 43 0.36 2.51 -3.63
C VAL A 43 -1.00 2.00 -4.12
N LEU A 44 -1.06 1.44 -5.34
CA LEU A 44 -2.28 0.82 -5.85
C LEU A 44 -2.70 -0.39 -5.00
N LEU A 45 -1.74 -1.28 -4.68
CA LEU A 45 -2.01 -2.45 -3.85
C LEU A 45 -2.50 -2.04 -2.45
N ASP A 46 -1.84 -1.08 -1.82
CA ASP A 46 -2.24 -0.56 -0.50
C ASP A 46 -3.67 0.00 -0.52
N SER A 47 -4.00 0.80 -1.55
CA SER A 47 -5.35 1.35 -1.74
C SER A 47 -6.41 0.24 -1.89
N ILE A 48 -6.09 -0.82 -2.63
CA ILE A 48 -6.99 -1.98 -2.80
C ILE A 48 -7.21 -2.70 -1.46
N LEU A 49 -6.16 -2.89 -0.66
CA LEU A 49 -6.27 -3.57 0.63
C LEU A 49 -7.03 -2.74 1.67
N ILE A 50 -6.86 -1.42 1.65
CA ILE A 50 -7.66 -0.49 2.46
C ILE A 50 -9.13 -0.62 2.09
N GLN A 51 -9.46 -0.55 0.79
CA GLN A 51 -10.84 -0.68 0.34
C GLN A 51 -11.42 -2.06 0.68
N PHE A 52 -10.66 -3.14 0.50
CA PHE A 52 -11.05 -4.49 0.92
C PHE A 52 -11.42 -4.54 2.41
N THR A 53 -10.61 -3.91 3.26
CA THR A 53 -10.84 -3.89 4.71
C THR A 53 -12.11 -3.09 5.04
N GLN A 54 -12.34 -1.97 4.37
CA GLN A 54 -13.58 -1.20 4.51
C GLN A 54 -14.80 -2.01 4.06
N ASP A 55 -14.72 -2.68 2.91
CA ASP A 55 -15.81 -3.48 2.38
C ASP A 55 -16.12 -4.71 3.26
N ALA A 56 -15.10 -5.32 3.86
CA ALA A 56 -15.27 -6.38 4.86
C ALA A 56 -15.96 -5.88 6.12
N ASN A 57 -15.56 -4.71 6.63
CA ASN A 57 -16.16 -4.07 7.80
C ASN A 57 -17.63 -3.67 7.57
N GLU A 58 -17.95 -3.23 6.36
CA GLU A 58 -19.31 -2.89 5.94
C GLU A 58 -20.15 -4.12 5.51
N ASN A 59 -19.61 -5.33 5.67
CA ASN A 59 -20.26 -6.59 5.31
C ASN A 59 -20.68 -6.68 3.83
N LYS A 60 -20.00 -5.98 2.93
CA LYS A 60 -20.24 -6.07 1.48
C LYS A 60 -19.75 -7.40 0.89
N LEU A 61 -18.83 -8.08 1.59
CA LEU A 61 -18.19 -9.32 1.15
C LEU A 61 -18.82 -10.59 1.74
N LEU A 62 -20.02 -10.49 2.33
CA LEU A 62 -20.74 -11.64 2.90
C LEU A 62 -21.02 -12.75 1.88
N SER A 63 -21.29 -12.38 0.62
CA SER A 63 -21.50 -13.35 -0.47
C SER A 63 -20.25 -14.21 -0.73
N LYS A 64 -19.07 -13.70 -0.35
CA LYS A 64 -17.77 -14.39 -0.41
C LYS A 64 -17.39 -15.06 0.91
N ARG A 65 -18.30 -15.08 1.89
CA ARG A 65 -18.09 -15.58 3.26
C ARG A 65 -16.98 -14.84 4.02
N ILE A 66 -16.68 -13.61 3.62
CA ILE A 66 -15.74 -12.73 4.32
C ILE A 66 -16.56 -11.79 5.20
N ILE A 67 -16.34 -11.92 6.50
CA ILE A 67 -17.01 -11.13 7.54
C ILE A 67 -15.99 -10.18 8.20
N SER A 68 -16.48 -9.15 8.87
CA SER A 68 -15.64 -8.20 9.61
C SER A 68 -14.80 -8.86 10.71
N GLU A 69 -15.33 -9.87 11.39
CA GLU A 69 -14.62 -10.61 12.44
C GLU A 69 -13.88 -11.83 11.85
N ILE A 70 -12.58 -11.67 11.60
CA ILE A 70 -11.75 -12.72 11.00
C ILE A 70 -11.40 -13.78 12.05
N LYS A 71 -11.71 -15.04 11.74
CA LYS A 71 -11.29 -16.22 12.50
C LYS A 71 -10.25 -17.00 11.69
N GLY A 72 -9.47 -17.87 12.33
CA GLY A 72 -8.37 -18.59 11.65
C GLY A 72 -8.76 -19.34 10.38
N HIS A 73 -9.96 -19.94 10.32
CA HIS A 73 -10.45 -20.64 9.14
C HIS A 73 -10.89 -19.70 7.99
N HIS A 74 -11.11 -18.41 8.25
CA HIS A 74 -11.39 -17.41 7.22
C HIS A 74 -10.13 -16.98 6.45
N LEU A 75 -8.93 -17.17 7.00
CA LEU A 75 -7.68 -16.71 6.39
C LEU A 75 -7.44 -17.32 5.00
N GLN A 76 -7.74 -18.61 4.83
CA GLN A 76 -7.58 -19.26 3.54
C GLN A 76 -8.57 -18.73 2.50
N LEU A 77 -9.81 -18.45 2.91
CA LEU A 77 -10.83 -17.85 2.04
C LEU A 77 -10.45 -16.42 1.63
N ILE A 78 -9.97 -15.63 2.58
CA ILE A 78 -9.48 -14.26 2.33
C ILE A 78 -8.29 -14.29 1.38
N ARG A 79 -7.32 -15.18 1.61
CA ARG A 79 -6.15 -15.33 0.73
C ARG A 79 -6.58 -15.69 -0.69
N TYR A 80 -7.47 -16.66 -0.86
CA TYR A 80 -8.00 -17.05 -2.15
C TYR A 80 -8.70 -15.86 -2.84
N TYR A 81 -9.59 -15.17 -2.13
CA TYR A 81 -10.30 -14.02 -2.68
C TYR A 81 -9.35 -12.88 -3.08
N LEU A 82 -8.37 -12.56 -2.24
CA LEU A 82 -7.42 -11.50 -2.52
C LEU A 82 -6.56 -11.82 -3.74
N LEU A 83 -5.96 -13.01 -3.81
CA LEU A 83 -5.02 -13.37 -4.86
C LEU A 83 -5.72 -13.68 -6.18
N ASP A 84 -6.74 -14.54 -6.14
CA ASP A 84 -7.30 -15.15 -7.33
C ASP A 84 -8.47 -14.34 -7.90
N GLU A 85 -9.15 -13.53 -7.07
CA GLU A 85 -10.27 -12.71 -7.52
C GLU A 85 -9.98 -11.21 -7.53
N LEU A 86 -9.45 -10.64 -6.45
CA LEU A 86 -9.36 -9.18 -6.30
C LEU A 86 -8.14 -8.61 -7.01
N ILE A 87 -6.93 -9.03 -6.62
CA ILE A 87 -5.66 -8.51 -7.15
C ILE A 87 -5.51 -8.81 -8.63
N SER A 88 -5.91 -10.01 -9.07
CA SER A 88 -5.86 -10.42 -10.47
C SER A 88 -6.59 -9.45 -11.43
N LYS A 89 -7.67 -8.80 -10.99
CA LYS A 89 -8.44 -7.84 -11.80
C LYS A 89 -7.68 -6.56 -12.17
N TYR A 90 -6.63 -6.21 -11.41
CA TYR A 90 -5.91 -4.93 -11.58
C TYR A 90 -4.70 -5.03 -12.51
N GLY A 91 -4.41 -6.21 -13.08
CA GLY A 91 -3.38 -6.36 -14.10
C GLY A 91 -1.97 -5.99 -13.63
N PHE A 92 -1.61 -6.37 -12.40
CA PHE A 92 -0.31 -6.01 -11.80
C PHE A 92 0.89 -6.45 -12.64
N GLU A 93 0.74 -7.50 -13.43
CA GLU A 93 1.76 -7.99 -14.38
C GLU A 93 2.21 -6.91 -15.36
N GLY A 94 1.32 -6.01 -15.78
CA GLY A 94 1.63 -4.91 -16.69
C GLY A 94 2.59 -3.86 -16.11
N PHE A 95 2.84 -3.85 -14.80
CA PHE A 95 3.90 -3.03 -14.21
C PHE A 95 5.31 -3.63 -14.42
N TYR A 96 5.40 -4.92 -14.74
CA TYR A 96 6.65 -5.67 -14.79
C TYR A 96 6.93 -6.29 -16.18
N ILE A 97 5.88 -6.49 -16.97
CA ILE A 97 5.92 -7.18 -18.26
C ILE A 97 5.40 -6.25 -19.35
N TYR A 98 6.06 -6.26 -20.51
CA TYR A 98 5.65 -5.50 -21.68
C TYR A 98 4.62 -6.26 -22.53
N ASP A 99 3.63 -5.54 -23.03
CA ASP A 99 2.69 -6.03 -24.04
C ASP A 99 3.36 -6.05 -25.42
N MET A 100 3.85 -7.23 -25.81
CA MET A 100 4.55 -7.42 -27.08
C MET A 100 3.64 -7.22 -28.29
N ASP A 101 2.36 -7.58 -28.20
CA ASP A 101 1.42 -7.45 -29.31
C ASP A 101 1.17 -5.98 -29.65
N SER A 102 0.98 -5.15 -28.61
CA SER A 102 0.87 -3.70 -28.74
C SER A 102 2.12 -3.06 -29.35
N ILE A 103 3.31 -3.54 -28.98
CA ILE A 103 4.57 -3.05 -29.54
C ILE A 103 4.69 -3.42 -31.02
N ILE A 104 4.39 -4.66 -31.39
CA ILE A 104 4.48 -5.14 -32.78
C ILE A 104 3.49 -4.37 -33.66
N GLN A 105 2.25 -4.15 -33.21
CA GLN A 105 1.25 -3.40 -33.97
C GLN A 105 1.62 -1.94 -34.21
N LYS A 106 2.36 -1.30 -33.28
CA LYS A 106 2.85 0.08 -33.46
C LYS A 106 4.07 0.18 -34.38
N PHE A 107 4.73 -0.95 -34.62
CA PHE A 107 5.95 -0.99 -35.42
C PHE A 107 5.66 -1.18 -36.91
N TYR A 108 4.56 -1.86 -37.26
CA TYR A 108 4.05 -2.00 -38.63
C TYR A 108 3.13 -0.84 -39.02
#